data_AF-A0A8T5EJ65-F1
#
_entry.id   AF-A0A8T5EJ65-F1
#
_cell.length_a   1.000
_cell.length_b   1.000
_cell.length_c   1.000
_cell.angle_alpha   90.00
_cell.angle_beta   90.00
_cell.angle_gamma   90.00
#
_symmetry.space_group_name_H-M   'P 1'
#
loop_
_entity.id
_entity.type
_entity.pdbx_description
1 polymer ?
#
loop_
_entity_poly.entity_id
_entity_poly.type
_entity_poly.pdbx_seq_one_letter_code
_entity_poly.pdbx_strand_id
1 'polypeptide(L)'
;MRLLRTGLLIGLIIFAPLSGCFGVDDAREEEAKLTVFDGENLLEATRGQILTIFVETNVDWTVTRTEGAFFVDEAGVFRDSRNITYSSSVESFDILIMDTELSTFSLNITAGSEKWNTTLTLVDSDEMMLLDGRRAFETIDMLTTSHNNRWCASASIHDGGANYAAAANAMADIWRTYGFDEVVVTDYEDDPDQVNVVGYKYGQKYPDQYIVVGGHFDVAYAFTPPGGGTSEGANDDTSGSTVSMEMAQALASREWDHTVVAGLWACEEEGLLGSAAFVSHLPEGKSVKAYMNFDMVSLNYPISPPPGYGPYDLSIATAGAEGDNLTTMNEWIRQTIDDDMAFAHTSNNEIHWASAESCASDHCSFFTSGYATFNFFSAGGDASFWQEWHSGTDNLDFMVAKAGGEDELGDGFNTLVWTSFNLFVHIDNTGDEFQGRWFTS
;
A
#
# COMPACT_ATOMS: atom_id res chain seq x y z
N MET A 1 84.04 0.02 -61.70
CA MET A 1 82.89 -0.70 -61.11
C MET A 1 82.31 0.23 -60.06
N ARG A 2 81.38 1.10 -60.47
CA ARG A 2 79.95 0.78 -60.61
C ARG A 2 79.36 0.63 -59.21
N LEU A 3 78.65 1.66 -58.77
CA LEU A 3 77.19 1.73 -58.92
C LEU A 3 76.55 0.59 -58.13
N LEU A 4 75.93 0.97 -57.01
CA LEU A 4 75.05 0.22 -56.09
C LEU A 4 75.57 0.32 -54.66
N ARG A 5 75.36 1.48 -54.02
CA ARG A 5 75.15 1.58 -52.55
C ARG A 5 74.65 2.95 -52.07
N THR A 6 74.16 3.80 -52.98
CA THR A 6 73.52 5.08 -52.66
C THR A 6 72.06 5.14 -53.14
N GLY A 7 71.40 3.98 -53.21
CA GLY A 7 70.07 3.82 -53.80
C GLY A 7 69.07 3.08 -52.92
N LEU A 8 69.26 3.09 -51.59
CA LEU A 8 68.31 2.45 -50.66
C LEU A 8 68.08 3.26 -49.37
N LEU A 9 68.16 4.59 -49.46
CA LEU A 9 67.76 5.49 -48.35
C LEU A 9 67.00 6.75 -48.80
N ILE A 10 66.53 6.79 -50.06
CA ILE A 10 65.67 7.86 -50.61
C ILE A 10 64.30 7.31 -51.04
N GLY A 11 64.07 5.99 -50.89
CA GLY A 11 62.79 5.33 -51.21
C GLY A 11 61.82 5.15 -50.04
N LEU A 12 62.16 5.64 -48.84
CA LEU A 12 61.34 5.49 -47.62
C LEU A 12 60.84 6.84 -47.04
N ILE A 13 61.07 7.95 -47.76
CA ILE A 13 60.61 9.30 -47.38
C ILE A 13 59.60 9.88 -48.40
N ILE A 14 59.18 9.09 -49.41
CA ILE A 14 58.22 9.54 -50.46
C ILE A 14 56.93 8.69 -50.46
N PHE A 15 56.58 8.05 -49.35
CA PHE A 15 55.24 7.44 -49.14
C PHE A 15 54.61 7.83 -47.79
N ALA A 16 55.06 8.93 -47.18
CA ALA A 16 54.61 9.40 -45.87
C ALA A 16 53.75 10.68 -45.91
N PRO A 17 52.95 10.94 -46.96
CA PRO A 17 51.68 11.64 -46.74
C PRO A 17 50.54 11.12 -47.63
N LEU A 18 50.36 9.80 -47.71
CA LEU A 18 49.14 9.19 -48.28
C LEU A 18 48.52 8.10 -47.38
N SER A 19 48.87 8.10 -46.09
CA SER A 19 47.96 7.63 -45.04
C SER A 19 47.09 8.81 -44.64
N GLY A 20 46.23 9.25 -45.57
CA GLY A 20 45.11 10.10 -45.21
C GLY A 20 44.32 9.39 -44.12
N CYS A 21 43.85 10.15 -43.13
CA CYS A 21 42.76 9.77 -42.24
C CYS A 21 41.70 9.03 -43.05
N PHE A 22 41.73 7.70 -43.03
CA PHE A 22 40.49 6.96 -43.10
C PHE A 22 39.83 7.30 -41.79
N GLY A 23 38.78 8.11 -41.90
CA GLY A 23 37.96 8.47 -40.77
C GLY A 23 37.75 7.22 -39.93
N VAL A 24 38.09 7.35 -38.65
CA VAL A 24 37.14 6.93 -37.63
C VAL A 24 35.80 7.37 -38.21
N ASP A 25 34.90 6.44 -38.49
CA ASP A 25 33.51 6.83 -38.64
C ASP A 25 33.26 7.65 -37.37
N ASP A 26 33.28 8.98 -37.49
CA ASP A 26 32.48 9.84 -36.65
C ASP A 26 31.10 9.26 -36.89
N ALA A 27 30.76 8.23 -36.11
CA ALA A 27 29.41 8.05 -35.65
C ALA A 27 29.10 9.43 -35.12
N ARG A 28 28.47 10.26 -35.98
CA ARG A 28 27.92 11.52 -35.56
C ARG A 28 27.07 11.09 -34.38
N GLU A 29 27.50 11.43 -33.18
CA GLU A 29 26.62 11.37 -32.03
C GLU A 29 25.42 12.18 -32.49
N GLU A 30 24.32 11.49 -32.82
CA GLU A 30 23.11 12.18 -33.20
C GLU A 30 22.76 13.06 -32.02
N GLU A 31 22.71 14.38 -32.23
CA GLU A 31 22.34 15.30 -31.17
C GLU A 31 21.01 14.82 -30.58
N ALA A 32 21.00 14.66 -29.25
CA ALA A 32 19.83 14.21 -28.54
C ALA A 32 18.72 15.26 -28.73
N LYS A 33 17.51 14.77 -29.01
CA LYS A 33 16.30 15.57 -29.09
C LYS A 33 15.36 15.13 -27.99
N LEU A 34 14.70 16.09 -27.36
CA LEU A 34 13.69 15.85 -26.34
C LEU A 34 12.52 16.78 -26.59
N THR A 35 11.33 16.24 -26.72
CA THR A 35 10.08 16.99 -26.73
C THR A 35 9.10 16.29 -25.80
N VAL A 36 8.50 17.04 -24.90
CA VAL A 36 7.50 16.54 -23.95
C VAL A 36 6.16 17.15 -24.37
N PHE A 37 5.15 16.31 -24.58
CA PHE A 37 3.80 16.75 -24.93
C PHE A 37 2.87 16.60 -23.74
N ASP A 38 2.07 17.64 -23.51
CA ASP A 38 0.97 17.63 -22.58
C ASP A 38 -0.28 18.16 -23.28
N GLY A 39 -1.45 17.70 -22.87
CA GLY A 39 -2.71 18.34 -23.25
C GLY A 39 -2.82 19.67 -22.52
N GLU A 40 -2.31 20.75 -23.13
CA GLU A 40 -2.31 22.13 -22.61
C GLU A 40 -1.63 22.34 -21.24
N ASN A 41 -0.31 22.62 -21.24
CA ASN A 41 0.47 23.17 -20.14
C ASN A 41 0.29 22.42 -18.81
N LEU A 42 1.08 21.37 -18.61
CA LEU A 42 1.19 20.59 -17.37
C LEU A 42 1.66 21.49 -16.21
N LEU A 43 0.69 22.15 -15.56
CA LEU A 43 0.87 23.03 -14.40
C LEU A 43 0.28 22.42 -13.13
N GLU A 44 -0.64 21.48 -13.28
CA GLU A 44 -1.39 20.87 -12.19
C GLU A 44 -1.38 19.35 -12.33
N ALA A 45 -1.47 18.66 -11.19
CA ALA A 45 -1.65 17.22 -11.10
C ALA A 45 -2.70 16.91 -10.04
N THR A 46 -3.72 16.15 -10.44
CA THR A 46 -4.84 15.77 -9.57
C THR A 46 -4.43 14.62 -8.65
N ARG A 47 -4.66 14.78 -7.36
CA ARG A 47 -4.41 13.72 -6.35
C ARG A 47 -5.25 12.48 -6.61
N GLY A 48 -4.68 11.33 -6.26
CA GLY A 48 -5.30 10.02 -6.39
C GLY A 48 -5.53 9.53 -7.83
N GLN A 49 -5.03 10.26 -8.83
CA GLN A 49 -5.23 9.97 -10.26
C GLN A 49 -3.92 9.58 -10.96
N ILE A 50 -4.06 8.86 -12.09
CA ILE A 50 -2.95 8.55 -12.98
C ILE A 50 -2.70 9.73 -13.91
N LEU A 51 -1.46 10.23 -13.92
CA LEU A 51 -0.96 11.20 -14.86
C LEU A 51 -0.11 10.51 -15.92
N THR A 52 -0.52 10.63 -17.19
CA THR A 52 0.24 10.17 -18.35
C THR A 52 1.00 11.33 -18.99
N ILE A 53 2.31 11.14 -19.23
CA ILE A 53 3.16 12.13 -19.88
C ILE A 53 3.77 11.52 -21.15
N PHE A 54 3.72 12.27 -22.25
CA PHE A 54 4.24 11.84 -23.55
C PHE A 54 5.62 12.46 -23.81
N VAL A 55 6.56 11.64 -24.29
CA VAL A 55 7.96 12.00 -24.51
C VAL A 55 8.40 11.50 -25.88
N GLU A 56 8.84 12.40 -26.75
CA GLU A 56 9.51 12.06 -28.01
C GLU A 56 11.01 12.34 -27.90
N THR A 57 11.82 11.31 -28.15
CA THR A 57 13.28 11.41 -28.18
C THR A 57 13.90 10.39 -29.12
N ASN A 58 15.13 10.67 -29.59
CA ASN A 58 15.92 9.77 -30.43
C ASN A 58 16.97 8.96 -29.65
N VAL A 59 17.03 9.12 -28.33
CA VAL A 59 17.97 8.41 -27.44
C VAL A 59 17.22 7.87 -26.22
N ASP A 60 17.83 6.92 -25.52
CA ASP A 60 17.29 6.48 -24.23
C ASP A 60 17.24 7.66 -23.25
N TRP A 61 16.22 7.67 -22.41
CA TRP A 61 15.90 8.82 -21.57
C TRP A 61 15.54 8.35 -20.16
N THR A 62 15.74 9.23 -19.19
CA THR A 62 15.50 8.95 -17.77
C THR A 62 14.56 9.99 -17.21
N VAL A 63 13.51 9.54 -16.53
CA VAL A 63 12.67 10.38 -15.70
C VAL A 63 13.06 10.22 -14.24
N THR A 64 13.06 11.33 -13.51
CA THR A 64 13.25 11.40 -12.06
C THR A 64 12.07 12.16 -11.46
N ARG A 65 11.55 11.68 -10.34
CA ARG A 65 10.43 12.28 -9.62
C ARG A 65 10.81 12.67 -8.19
N THR A 66 10.06 13.60 -7.62
CA THR A 66 10.04 13.82 -6.16
C THR A 66 9.11 12.83 -5.46
N GLU A 67 8.99 12.98 -4.16
CA GLU A 67 8.04 12.36 -3.25
C GLU A 67 6.59 12.56 -3.68
N GLY A 68 5.72 11.69 -3.16
CA GLY A 68 4.27 11.82 -3.33
C GLY A 68 3.65 11.13 -4.55
N ALA A 69 4.38 10.22 -5.19
CA ALA A 69 3.92 9.57 -6.41
C ALA A 69 4.57 8.20 -6.63
N PHE A 70 4.00 7.38 -7.51
CA PHE A 70 4.60 6.12 -7.94
C PHE A 70 4.60 6.03 -9.47
N PHE A 71 5.69 5.53 -10.07
CA PHE A 71 5.65 5.20 -11.49
C PHE A 71 4.75 3.98 -11.70
N VAL A 72 4.19 3.85 -12.90
CA VAL A 72 3.50 2.64 -13.34
C VAL A 72 4.32 2.02 -14.46
N ASP A 73 4.68 0.75 -14.31
CA ASP A 73 5.39 0.04 -15.38
C ASP A 73 4.43 -0.49 -16.47
N GLU A 74 5.01 -1.10 -17.51
CA GLU A 74 4.25 -1.64 -18.65
C GLU A 74 3.28 -2.77 -18.25
N ALA A 75 3.51 -3.43 -17.12
CA ALA A 75 2.64 -4.47 -16.58
C ALA A 75 1.53 -3.90 -15.67
N GLY A 76 1.54 -2.58 -15.42
CA GLY A 76 0.59 -1.91 -14.53
C GLY A 76 0.99 -1.93 -13.06
N VAL A 77 2.21 -2.39 -12.72
CA VAL A 77 2.71 -2.47 -11.35
C VAL A 77 3.27 -1.12 -10.92
N PHE A 78 2.92 -0.69 -9.70
CA PHE A 78 3.47 0.55 -9.14
C PHE A 78 4.91 0.36 -8.67
N ARG A 79 5.78 1.30 -9.04
CA ARG A 79 7.21 1.28 -8.74
C ARG A 79 7.59 2.45 -7.84
N ASP A 80 8.19 2.12 -6.70
CA ASP A 80 8.65 3.08 -5.69
C ASP A 80 9.98 3.77 -6.05
N SER A 81 10.65 3.30 -7.11
CA SER A 81 11.85 3.93 -7.66
C SER A 81 11.69 5.44 -7.88
N ARG A 82 12.76 6.20 -7.60
CA ARG A 82 12.80 7.67 -7.80
C ARG A 82 13.21 8.05 -9.21
N ASN A 83 13.76 7.12 -9.99
CA ASN A 83 14.09 7.30 -11.39
C ASN A 83 13.90 6.01 -12.19
N ILE A 84 13.51 6.15 -13.47
CA ILE A 84 13.39 5.06 -14.43
C ILE A 84 14.01 5.51 -15.75
N THR A 85 14.80 4.62 -16.36
CA THR A 85 15.33 4.80 -17.71
C THR A 85 14.50 4.00 -18.71
N TYR A 86 13.99 4.68 -19.72
CA TYR A 86 13.23 4.10 -20.83
C TYR A 86 14.06 4.11 -22.11
N SER A 87 13.76 3.14 -22.98
CA SER A 87 14.33 3.15 -24.32
C SER A 87 13.72 4.28 -25.17
N SER A 88 14.45 4.76 -26.17
CA SER A 88 13.94 5.75 -27.12
C SER A 88 12.65 5.34 -27.86
N SER A 89 12.27 4.05 -27.83
CA SER A 89 11.02 3.56 -28.43
C SER A 89 9.78 3.75 -27.54
N VAL A 90 9.96 4.09 -26.26
CA VAL A 90 8.86 4.33 -25.32
C VAL A 90 8.49 5.81 -25.39
N GLU A 91 7.25 6.07 -25.80
CA GLU A 91 6.76 7.42 -26.09
C GLU A 91 5.90 8.03 -24.97
N SER A 92 5.64 7.27 -23.90
CA SER A 92 4.89 7.75 -22.74
C SER A 92 5.22 6.97 -21.46
N PHE A 93 4.91 7.56 -20.32
CA PHE A 93 4.95 6.89 -19.03
C PHE A 93 3.81 7.40 -18.15
N ASP A 94 3.42 6.54 -17.21
CA ASP A 94 2.34 6.81 -16.27
C ASP A 94 2.90 6.97 -14.85
N ILE A 95 2.28 7.88 -14.09
CA ILE A 95 2.57 8.12 -12.68
C ILE A 95 1.25 8.19 -11.91
N LEU A 96 1.12 7.43 -10.82
CA LEU A 96 0.09 7.66 -9.80
C LEU A 96 0.51 8.82 -8.91
N ILE A 97 -0.32 9.86 -8.87
CA ILE A 97 -0.20 10.97 -7.92
C ILE A 97 -0.95 10.58 -6.66
N MET A 98 -0.28 10.53 -5.51
CA MET A 98 -0.93 10.14 -4.25
C MET A 98 -1.66 11.31 -3.61
N ASP A 99 -2.58 11.01 -2.69
CA ASP A 99 -3.30 12.02 -1.92
C ASP A 99 -2.52 12.52 -0.70
N THR A 100 -1.42 13.21 -0.97
CA THR A 100 -0.45 13.70 0.03
C THR A 100 -0.76 15.12 0.51
N GLU A 101 -0.12 15.57 1.59
CA GLU A 101 -0.13 16.98 2.00
C GLU A 101 0.88 17.88 1.25
N LEU A 102 1.73 17.31 0.39
CA LEU A 102 2.64 18.08 -0.45
C LEU A 102 1.85 19.05 -1.34
N SER A 103 2.28 20.30 -1.45
CA SER A 103 1.62 21.29 -2.32
C SER A 103 2.03 21.19 -3.79
N THR A 104 3.17 20.55 -4.07
CA THR A 104 3.74 20.44 -5.41
C THR A 104 4.44 19.13 -5.63
N PHE A 105 4.47 18.67 -6.88
CA PHE A 105 5.20 17.50 -7.35
C PHE A 105 6.14 17.89 -8.49
N SER A 106 7.40 17.45 -8.48
CA SER A 106 8.37 17.82 -9.52
C SER A 106 8.89 16.62 -10.31
N LEU A 107 9.12 16.86 -11.60
CA LEU A 107 9.68 15.90 -12.54
C LEU A 107 10.88 16.48 -13.27
N ASN A 108 11.85 15.63 -13.54
CA ASN A 108 13.02 15.91 -14.38
C ASN A 108 13.22 14.78 -15.38
N ILE A 109 13.22 15.10 -16.66
CA ILE A 109 13.46 14.19 -17.77
C ILE A 109 14.78 14.56 -18.43
N THR A 110 15.68 13.59 -18.57
CA THR A 110 16.98 13.76 -19.22
C THR A 110 17.15 12.79 -20.38
N ALA A 111 17.59 13.28 -21.54
CA ALA A 111 17.86 12.49 -22.75
C ALA A 111 19.19 12.96 -23.37
N GLY A 112 20.27 12.22 -23.16
CA GLY A 112 21.62 12.68 -23.53
C GLY A 112 22.01 14.00 -22.84
N SER A 113 22.24 15.06 -23.63
CA SER A 113 22.51 16.41 -23.11
C SER A 113 21.26 17.22 -22.80
N GLU A 114 20.10 16.81 -23.32
CA GLU A 114 18.83 17.53 -23.17
C GLU A 114 18.19 17.25 -21.82
N LYS A 115 17.53 18.28 -21.28
CA LYS A 115 16.84 18.22 -19.99
C LYS A 115 15.53 18.98 -20.04
N TRP A 116 14.51 18.43 -19.40
CA TRP A 116 13.22 19.06 -19.20
C TRP A 116 12.83 18.90 -17.73
N ASN A 117 12.45 19.99 -17.08
CA ASN A 117 12.01 19.98 -15.68
C ASN A 117 10.66 20.67 -15.58
N THR A 118 9.78 20.13 -14.75
CA THR A 118 8.54 20.80 -14.37
C THR A 118 8.25 20.63 -12.88
N THR A 119 7.46 21.55 -12.34
CA THR A 119 6.88 21.46 -11.01
C THR A 119 5.39 21.72 -11.15
N LEU A 120 4.59 20.73 -10.77
CA LEU A 120 3.15 20.71 -10.85
C LEU A 120 2.58 21.10 -9.48
N THR A 121 1.55 21.93 -9.49
CA THR A 121 0.73 22.18 -8.29
C THR A 121 -0.20 20.99 -8.09
N LEU A 122 -0.22 20.44 -6.88
CA LEU A 122 -1.13 19.35 -6.57
C LEU A 122 -2.51 19.91 -6.22
N VAL A 123 -3.55 19.35 -6.85
CA VAL A 123 -4.94 19.77 -6.69
C VAL A 123 -5.81 18.58 -6.27
N ASP A 124 -6.81 18.85 -5.45
CA ASP A 124 -7.68 17.82 -4.90
C ASP A 124 -8.57 17.19 -6.00
N SER A 125 -9.01 15.95 -5.77
CA SER A 125 -9.82 15.20 -6.73
C SER A 125 -11.31 15.33 -6.42
N ASP A 126 -12.07 15.85 -7.39
CA ASP A 126 -13.55 15.80 -7.33
C ASP A 126 -14.07 14.38 -7.64
N GLU A 127 -13.29 13.57 -8.37
CA GLU A 127 -13.63 12.20 -8.73
C GLU A 127 -13.15 11.21 -7.68
N MET A 128 -13.75 10.01 -7.63
CA MET A 128 -13.29 8.95 -6.74
C MET A 128 -11.88 8.52 -7.11
N MET A 129 -11.00 8.51 -6.11
CA MET A 129 -9.61 8.12 -6.25
C MET A 129 -9.44 6.60 -6.25
N LEU A 130 -8.22 6.14 -6.55
CA LEU A 130 -7.84 4.73 -6.41
C LEU A 130 -8.12 4.22 -4.99
N LEU A 131 -7.70 4.97 -3.97
CA LEU A 131 -8.12 4.79 -2.57
C LEU A 131 -8.76 6.08 -2.11
N ASP A 132 -9.89 5.99 -1.42
CA ASP A 132 -10.73 7.16 -1.15
C ASP A 132 -11.47 7.05 0.19
N GLY A 133 -11.18 7.99 1.09
CA GLY A 133 -11.86 8.10 2.38
C GLY A 133 -13.39 8.22 2.28
N ARG A 134 -13.91 8.81 1.19
CA ARG A 134 -15.37 8.91 0.96
C ARG A 134 -15.98 7.53 0.73
N ARG A 135 -15.30 6.66 -0.01
CA ARG A 135 -15.74 5.27 -0.24
C ARG A 135 -15.61 4.42 1.02
N ALA A 136 -14.55 4.65 1.79
CA ALA A 136 -14.39 4.02 3.09
C ALA A 136 -15.54 4.39 4.03
N PHE A 137 -15.97 5.67 4.05
CA PHE A 137 -17.16 6.08 4.81
C PHE A 137 -18.44 5.36 4.35
N GLU A 138 -18.70 5.27 3.04
CA GLU A 138 -19.84 4.50 2.51
C GLU A 138 -19.76 3.01 2.91
N THR A 139 -18.55 2.46 3.00
CA THR A 139 -18.32 1.07 3.36
C THR A 139 -18.60 0.81 4.84
N ILE A 140 -18.14 1.66 5.76
CA ILE A 140 -18.45 1.51 7.18
C ILE A 140 -19.96 1.65 7.43
N ASP A 141 -20.63 2.60 6.78
CA ASP A 141 -22.09 2.75 6.86
C ASP A 141 -22.82 1.48 6.40
N MET A 142 -22.40 0.90 5.27
CA MET A 142 -22.94 -0.37 4.77
C MET A 142 -22.75 -1.51 5.78
N LEU A 143 -21.57 -1.60 6.40
CA LEU A 143 -21.26 -2.66 7.36
C LEU A 143 -22.01 -2.48 8.69
N THR A 144 -22.14 -1.27 9.21
CA THR A 144 -22.85 -1.00 10.49
C THR A 144 -24.38 -1.00 10.34
N THR A 145 -24.92 -0.81 9.13
CA THR A 145 -26.37 -0.81 8.90
C THR A 145 -26.88 -2.12 8.33
N SER A 146 -26.31 -2.58 7.21
CA SER A 146 -26.86 -3.68 6.40
C SER A 146 -26.24 -5.03 6.77
N HIS A 147 -25.06 -5.02 7.39
CA HIS A 147 -24.29 -6.22 7.71
C HIS A 147 -23.79 -6.22 9.16
N ASN A 148 -24.56 -5.69 10.09
CA ASN A 148 -24.22 -5.65 11.51
C ASN A 148 -24.53 -6.98 12.23
N ASN A 149 -24.31 -7.02 13.55
CA ASN A 149 -24.46 -8.19 14.42
C ASN A 149 -23.63 -9.39 13.95
N ARG A 150 -22.37 -9.11 13.59
CA ARG A 150 -21.39 -10.08 13.12
C ARG A 150 -20.73 -10.79 14.30
N TRP A 151 -21.52 -11.41 15.17
CA TRP A 151 -20.97 -12.15 16.29
C TRP A 151 -20.42 -13.50 15.83
N CYS A 152 -19.18 -13.80 16.22
CA CYS A 152 -18.57 -15.04 15.81
C CYS A 152 -19.14 -16.23 16.59
N ALA A 153 -19.77 -17.15 15.87
CA ALA A 153 -20.10 -18.52 16.27
C ALA A 153 -20.79 -19.21 15.10
N SER A 154 -20.87 -20.54 15.12
CA SER A 154 -21.80 -21.24 14.23
C SER A 154 -23.23 -20.79 14.46
N ALA A 155 -24.02 -20.71 13.37
CA ALA A 155 -25.46 -20.43 13.40
C ALA A 155 -26.26 -21.41 14.29
N SER A 156 -25.65 -22.50 14.75
CA SER A 156 -26.23 -23.45 15.70
C SER A 156 -26.12 -23.04 17.17
N ILE A 157 -25.25 -22.06 17.50
CA ILE A 157 -24.96 -21.62 18.88
C ILE A 157 -25.80 -20.40 19.25
N HIS A 158 -25.92 -19.42 18.35
CA HIS A 158 -26.85 -18.29 18.49
C HIS A 158 -27.21 -17.69 17.11
N ASP A 159 -28.31 -16.95 17.05
CA ASP A 159 -28.80 -16.30 15.82
C ASP A 159 -27.75 -15.40 15.13
N GLY A 160 -26.81 -14.83 15.90
CA GLY A 160 -25.68 -14.04 15.38
C GLY A 160 -24.77 -14.78 14.38
N GLY A 161 -24.62 -16.11 14.48
CA GLY A 161 -23.80 -16.86 13.53
C GLY A 161 -24.38 -16.91 12.12
N ALA A 162 -25.72 -16.85 11.99
CA ALA A 162 -26.37 -16.76 10.70
C ALA A 162 -26.16 -15.38 10.05
N ASN A 163 -26.14 -14.32 10.86
CA ASN A 163 -25.86 -12.96 10.39
C ASN A 163 -24.39 -12.83 9.96
N TYR A 164 -23.45 -13.34 10.76
CA TYR A 164 -22.03 -13.37 10.40
C TYR A 164 -21.81 -14.06 9.05
N ALA A 165 -22.33 -15.29 8.88
CA ALA A 165 -22.19 -16.02 7.63
C ALA A 165 -22.84 -15.29 6.44
N ALA A 166 -24.00 -14.65 6.63
CA ALA A 166 -24.64 -13.86 5.58
C ALA A 166 -23.80 -12.63 5.19
N ALA A 167 -23.23 -11.93 6.17
CA ALA A 167 -22.34 -10.81 5.96
C ALA A 167 -21.05 -11.24 5.24
N ALA A 168 -20.42 -12.33 5.68
CA ALA A 168 -19.21 -12.87 5.06
C ALA A 168 -19.44 -13.24 3.57
N ASN A 169 -20.56 -13.92 3.28
CA ASN A 169 -20.92 -14.24 1.89
C ASN A 169 -21.21 -12.98 1.05
N ALA A 170 -21.84 -11.96 1.62
CA ALA A 170 -22.08 -10.70 0.93
C ALA A 170 -20.77 -9.96 0.63
N MET A 171 -19.80 -9.93 1.56
CA MET A 171 -18.48 -9.34 1.29
C MET A 171 -17.72 -10.12 0.23
N ALA A 172 -17.79 -11.45 0.25
CA ALA A 172 -17.22 -12.29 -0.80
C ALA A 172 -17.84 -11.99 -2.17
N ASP A 173 -19.16 -11.76 -2.25
CA ASP A 173 -19.83 -11.37 -3.49
C ASP A 173 -19.37 -10.00 -3.98
N ILE A 174 -19.16 -9.04 -3.07
CA ILE A 174 -18.56 -7.73 -3.41
C ILE A 174 -17.15 -7.92 -3.95
N TRP A 175 -16.29 -8.67 -3.26
CA TRP A 175 -14.88 -8.90 -3.67
C TRP A 175 -14.75 -9.62 -5.00
N ARG A 176 -15.69 -10.50 -5.35
CA ARG A 176 -15.76 -11.11 -6.70
C ARG A 176 -15.94 -10.08 -7.81
N THR A 177 -16.39 -8.86 -7.49
CA THR A 177 -16.50 -7.76 -8.45
C THR A 177 -15.26 -6.87 -8.52
N TYR A 178 -14.33 -6.96 -7.56
CA TYR A 178 -13.16 -6.06 -7.47
C TYR A 178 -12.00 -6.45 -8.39
N GLY A 179 -11.98 -7.69 -8.91
CA GLY A 179 -10.93 -8.16 -9.82
C GLY A 179 -9.94 -9.16 -9.23
N PHE A 180 -10.22 -9.69 -8.03
CA PHE A 180 -9.47 -10.81 -7.48
C PHE A 180 -9.54 -12.03 -8.40
N ASP A 181 -8.44 -12.78 -8.47
CA ASP A 181 -8.38 -14.03 -9.22
C ASP A 181 -9.15 -15.14 -8.50
N GLU A 182 -9.22 -15.08 -7.17
CA GLU A 182 -9.94 -16.01 -6.32
C GLU A 182 -10.52 -15.31 -5.08
N VAL A 183 -11.74 -15.67 -4.69
CA VAL A 183 -12.37 -15.21 -3.45
C VAL A 183 -12.97 -16.40 -2.72
N VAL A 184 -12.49 -16.65 -1.51
CA VAL A 184 -12.82 -17.79 -0.67
C VAL A 184 -13.51 -17.31 0.59
N VAL A 185 -14.60 -18.00 0.94
CA VAL A 185 -15.15 -17.97 2.29
C VAL A 185 -14.70 -19.27 2.95
N THR A 186 -13.89 -19.19 4.01
CA THR A 186 -13.21 -20.38 4.54
C THR A 186 -14.17 -21.31 5.27
N ASP A 187 -13.89 -22.61 5.17
CA ASP A 187 -14.58 -23.70 5.84
C ASP A 187 -13.52 -24.77 6.17
N TYR A 188 -12.72 -24.50 7.20
CA TYR A 188 -11.67 -25.40 7.63
C TYR A 188 -12.30 -26.57 8.42
N GLU A 189 -12.03 -27.82 8.01
CA GLU A 189 -12.70 -29.00 8.59
C GLU A 189 -12.41 -29.18 10.09
N ASP A 190 -11.22 -28.76 10.54
CA ASP A 190 -10.77 -28.78 11.93
C ASP A 190 -11.17 -27.52 12.73
N ASP A 191 -11.69 -26.50 12.04
CA ASP A 191 -12.09 -25.20 12.58
C ASP A 191 -13.43 -24.69 11.97
N PRO A 192 -14.53 -25.47 12.08
CA PRO A 192 -15.75 -25.30 11.27
C PRO A 192 -16.62 -24.07 11.56
N ASP A 193 -16.16 -23.16 12.42
CA ASP A 193 -16.90 -21.95 12.83
C ASP A 193 -16.15 -20.65 12.48
N GLN A 194 -14.95 -20.74 11.88
CA GLN A 194 -14.06 -19.62 11.58
C GLN A 194 -14.13 -19.27 10.09
N VAL A 195 -15.15 -18.48 9.76
CA VAL A 195 -15.53 -18.18 8.37
C VAL A 195 -14.88 -16.88 7.91
N ASN A 196 -13.57 -16.93 7.63
CA ASN A 196 -12.86 -15.79 7.04
C ASN A 196 -13.37 -15.53 5.61
N VAL A 197 -13.30 -14.27 5.18
CA VAL A 197 -13.38 -13.92 3.75
C VAL A 197 -11.98 -13.56 3.28
N VAL A 198 -11.50 -14.26 2.24
CA VAL A 198 -10.14 -14.10 1.73
C VAL A 198 -10.16 -13.90 0.22
N GLY A 199 -9.60 -12.79 -0.24
CA GLY A 199 -9.42 -12.47 -1.66
C GLY A 199 -7.95 -12.60 -2.06
N TYR A 200 -7.69 -13.23 -3.21
CA TYR A 200 -6.33 -13.45 -3.74
C TYR A 200 -6.17 -12.80 -5.12
N LYS A 201 -5.11 -12.02 -5.28
CA LYS A 201 -4.64 -11.51 -6.57
C LYS A 201 -3.22 -12.02 -6.76
N TYR A 202 -3.01 -12.90 -7.74
CA TYR A 202 -1.76 -13.65 -7.89
C TYR A 202 -0.63 -12.76 -8.43
N GLY A 203 0.53 -12.82 -7.76
CA GLY A 203 1.70 -12.03 -8.14
C GLY A 203 2.34 -12.50 -9.44
N GLN A 204 2.87 -11.56 -10.22
CA GLN A 204 3.50 -11.85 -11.50
C GLN A 204 4.91 -12.44 -11.37
N LYS A 205 5.62 -12.13 -10.28
CA LYS A 205 7.04 -12.45 -10.09
C LYS A 205 7.28 -13.43 -8.93
N TYR A 206 6.62 -13.20 -7.81
CA TYR A 206 6.74 -13.99 -6.58
C TYR A 206 5.36 -14.51 -6.14
N PRO A 207 4.71 -15.39 -6.92
CA PRO A 207 3.35 -15.86 -6.64
C PRO A 207 3.22 -16.71 -5.36
N ASP A 208 4.36 -17.13 -4.79
CA ASP A 208 4.44 -17.92 -3.55
C ASP A 208 4.66 -17.07 -2.29
N GLN A 209 4.93 -15.77 -2.45
CA GLN A 209 5.12 -14.82 -1.35
C GLN A 209 3.90 -13.90 -1.25
N TYR A 210 3.28 -13.87 -0.08
CA TYR A 210 2.00 -13.19 0.14
C TYR A 210 2.22 -11.88 0.89
N ILE A 211 1.68 -10.79 0.36
CA ILE A 211 1.50 -9.54 1.11
C ILE A 211 0.03 -9.49 1.53
N VAL A 212 -0.19 -9.55 2.83
CA VAL A 212 -1.53 -9.70 3.41
C VAL A 212 -1.98 -8.35 4.00
N VAL A 213 -3.24 -7.98 3.76
CA VAL A 213 -3.90 -6.84 4.42
C VAL A 213 -5.19 -7.33 5.06
N GLY A 214 -5.54 -6.86 6.25
CA GLY A 214 -6.75 -7.31 6.91
C GLY A 214 -7.08 -6.63 8.22
N GLY A 215 -8.32 -6.81 8.64
CA GLY A 215 -8.86 -6.46 9.95
C GLY A 215 -9.91 -7.50 10.33
N HIS A 216 -10.30 -7.56 11.59
CA HIS A 216 -11.29 -8.55 11.99
C HIS A 216 -12.69 -8.08 11.63
N PHE A 217 -13.51 -9.04 11.27
CA PHE A 217 -14.85 -8.82 10.72
C PHE A 217 -15.94 -9.07 11.75
N ASP A 218 -15.65 -9.91 12.74
CA ASP A 218 -16.54 -10.07 13.88
C ASP A 218 -16.59 -8.81 14.73
N VAL A 219 -17.61 -8.75 15.57
CA VAL A 219 -17.77 -7.70 16.59
C VAL A 219 -18.07 -8.36 17.93
N ALA A 220 -17.71 -7.70 19.03
CA ALA A 220 -17.89 -8.22 20.38
C ALA A 220 -19.30 -8.82 20.64
N TYR A 221 -19.35 -10.12 20.94
CA TYR A 221 -20.58 -10.80 21.33
C TYR A 221 -21.16 -10.24 22.65
N ALA A 222 -22.45 -10.50 22.88
CA ALA A 222 -23.09 -10.18 24.15
C ALA A 222 -22.30 -10.75 25.34
N PHE A 223 -22.15 -9.93 26.38
CA PHE A 223 -21.37 -10.21 27.59
C PHE A 223 -19.84 -10.17 27.45
N THR A 224 -19.29 -9.80 26.29
CA THR A 224 -17.85 -9.54 26.15
C THR A 224 -17.48 -8.23 26.89
N PRO A 225 -16.58 -8.27 27.90
CA PRO A 225 -16.10 -7.06 28.59
C PRO A 225 -15.29 -6.17 27.63
N PRO A 226 -15.20 -4.84 27.85
CA PRO A 226 -15.70 -4.12 29.03
C PRO A 226 -17.17 -3.70 28.95
N GLY A 227 -17.73 -3.53 27.75
CA GLY A 227 -19.05 -2.94 27.53
C GLY A 227 -20.23 -3.91 27.48
N GLY A 228 -19.98 -5.22 27.36
CA GLY A 228 -21.01 -6.27 27.33
C GLY A 228 -21.54 -6.63 25.94
N GLY A 229 -20.79 -6.35 24.88
CA GLY A 229 -21.08 -6.61 23.47
C GLY A 229 -21.58 -5.40 22.67
N THR A 230 -21.43 -5.46 21.35
CA THR A 230 -21.89 -4.45 20.40
C THR A 230 -22.60 -5.08 19.21
N SER A 231 -23.50 -4.34 18.56
CA SER A 231 -24.11 -4.76 17.30
C SER A 231 -23.35 -4.24 16.09
N GLU A 232 -22.83 -3.03 16.17
CA GLU A 232 -22.18 -2.37 15.05
C GLU A 232 -20.68 -2.57 15.10
N GLY A 233 -20.07 -2.40 16.28
CA GLY A 233 -18.61 -2.48 16.43
C GLY A 233 -17.94 -1.49 15.51
N ALA A 234 -18.42 -0.24 15.49
CA ALA A 234 -18.10 0.68 14.42
C ALA A 234 -16.59 1.00 14.42
N ASN A 235 -16.01 1.23 15.60
CA ASN A 235 -14.57 1.37 15.74
C ASN A 235 -13.93 -0.02 15.82
N ASP A 236 -14.53 -0.94 16.58
CA ASP A 236 -13.98 -2.26 16.93
C ASP A 236 -14.85 -3.41 16.38
N ASP A 237 -14.54 -3.96 15.19
CA ASP A 237 -13.54 -3.49 14.23
C ASP A 237 -14.12 -3.33 12.82
N THR A 238 -15.33 -2.76 12.74
CA THR A 238 -15.85 -2.35 11.42
C THR A 238 -14.91 -1.36 10.75
N SER A 239 -14.16 -0.56 11.51
CA SER A 239 -13.19 0.37 10.96
C SER A 239 -12.00 -0.31 10.27
N GLY A 240 -11.38 -1.33 10.87
CA GLY A 240 -10.30 -2.09 10.26
C GLY A 240 -10.79 -2.94 9.10
N SER A 241 -11.95 -3.58 9.23
CA SER A 241 -12.67 -4.23 8.12
C SER A 241 -12.93 -3.27 6.95
N THR A 242 -13.28 -2.01 7.24
CA THR A 242 -13.51 -0.97 6.21
C THR A 242 -12.22 -0.64 5.47
N VAL A 243 -11.10 -0.48 6.17
CA VAL A 243 -9.79 -0.26 5.54
C VAL A 243 -9.38 -1.48 4.70
N SER A 244 -9.63 -2.70 5.19
CA SER A 244 -9.38 -3.94 4.43
C SER A 244 -10.20 -3.99 3.14
N MET A 245 -11.50 -3.65 3.19
CA MET A 245 -12.38 -3.58 2.01
C MET A 245 -11.90 -2.54 0.98
N GLU A 246 -11.48 -1.37 1.43
CA GLU A 246 -11.01 -0.29 0.58
C GLU A 246 -9.66 -0.61 -0.07
N MET A 247 -8.73 -1.18 0.70
CA MET A 247 -7.47 -1.72 0.19
C MET A 247 -7.72 -2.87 -0.80
N ALA A 248 -8.65 -3.78 -0.50
CA ALA A 248 -9.02 -4.90 -1.37
C ALA A 248 -9.51 -4.42 -2.74
N GLN A 249 -10.34 -3.36 -2.77
CA GLN A 249 -10.82 -2.75 -4.01
C GLN A 249 -9.65 -2.26 -4.88
N ALA A 250 -8.74 -1.49 -4.28
CA ALA A 250 -7.63 -0.88 -5.00
C ALA A 250 -6.64 -1.95 -5.49
N LEU A 251 -6.26 -2.87 -4.61
CA LEU A 251 -5.27 -3.90 -4.88
C LEU A 251 -5.76 -4.95 -5.87
N ALA A 252 -7.03 -5.37 -5.82
CA ALA A 252 -7.59 -6.33 -6.77
C ALA A 252 -7.69 -5.77 -8.20
N SER A 253 -7.79 -4.45 -8.36
CA SER A 253 -7.90 -3.78 -9.66
C SER A 253 -6.58 -3.69 -10.44
N ARG A 254 -5.47 -4.14 -9.84
CA ARG A 254 -4.10 -3.94 -10.34
C ARG A 254 -3.28 -5.22 -10.30
N GLU A 255 -2.13 -5.15 -10.95
CA GLU A 255 -1.12 -6.21 -10.99
C GLU A 255 0.03 -5.89 -10.04
N TRP A 256 0.68 -6.94 -9.51
CA TRP A 256 1.68 -6.84 -8.45
C TRP A 256 2.81 -7.86 -8.64
N ASP A 257 4.00 -7.59 -8.11
CA ASP A 257 5.09 -8.56 -8.16
C ASP A 257 4.80 -9.77 -7.24
N HIS A 258 4.21 -9.54 -6.07
CA HIS A 258 3.84 -10.55 -5.08
C HIS A 258 2.34 -10.87 -5.12
N THR A 259 1.95 -12.02 -4.57
CA THR A 259 0.53 -12.33 -4.40
C THR A 259 -0.03 -11.44 -3.30
N VAL A 260 -1.12 -10.74 -3.61
CA VAL A 260 -1.88 -9.97 -2.63
C VAL A 260 -2.96 -10.84 -2.03
N VAL A 261 -3.09 -10.75 -0.71
CA VAL A 261 -4.18 -11.37 0.03
C VAL A 261 -4.91 -10.31 0.84
N ALA A 262 -6.20 -10.14 0.61
CA ALA A 262 -7.07 -9.36 1.50
C ALA A 262 -7.84 -10.29 2.42
N GLY A 263 -7.93 -9.95 3.70
CA GLY A 263 -8.57 -10.74 4.74
C GLY A 263 -9.62 -9.95 5.51
N LEU A 264 -10.74 -10.62 5.78
CA LEU A 264 -11.71 -10.28 6.82
C LEU A 264 -11.74 -11.46 7.79
N TRP A 265 -11.16 -11.26 8.97
CA TRP A 265 -10.91 -12.36 9.90
C TRP A 265 -12.11 -12.64 10.79
N ALA A 266 -12.32 -13.92 11.10
CA ALA A 266 -13.35 -14.37 12.01
C ALA A 266 -12.83 -14.52 13.44
N CYS A 267 -13.68 -14.27 14.42
CA CYS A 267 -13.48 -14.63 15.82
C CYS A 267 -12.17 -14.09 16.40
N GLU A 268 -11.83 -12.83 16.13
CA GLU A 268 -10.72 -12.15 16.83
C GLU A 268 -11.03 -12.07 18.31
N GLU A 269 -12.27 -11.68 18.64
CA GLU A 269 -12.76 -11.37 19.98
C GLU A 269 -12.83 -12.61 20.89
N GLU A 270 -12.91 -13.80 20.29
CA GLU A 270 -12.85 -15.08 20.99
C GLU A 270 -11.42 -15.67 21.06
N GLY A 271 -10.41 -14.95 20.56
CA GLY A 271 -9.00 -15.28 20.70
C GLY A 271 -8.27 -15.55 19.39
N LEU A 272 -8.42 -14.66 18.39
CA LEU A 272 -7.67 -14.64 17.13
C LEU A 272 -7.88 -15.86 16.24
N LEU A 273 -9.04 -16.52 16.33
CA LEU A 273 -9.20 -17.87 15.79
C LEU A 273 -9.10 -17.88 14.26
N GLY A 274 -9.72 -16.92 13.58
CA GLY A 274 -9.74 -16.84 12.11
C GLY A 274 -8.36 -16.55 11.52
N SER A 275 -7.63 -15.57 12.06
CA SER A 275 -6.26 -15.28 11.58
C SER A 275 -5.29 -16.42 11.90
N ALA A 276 -5.41 -17.07 13.06
CA ALA A 276 -4.63 -18.25 13.41
C ALA A 276 -4.93 -19.44 12.46
N ALA A 277 -6.20 -19.65 12.12
CA ALA A 277 -6.60 -20.66 11.15
C ALA A 277 -6.03 -20.37 9.76
N PHE A 278 -6.09 -19.12 9.27
CA PHE A 278 -5.49 -18.74 8.01
C PHE A 278 -3.99 -19.05 7.96
N VAL A 279 -3.25 -18.62 8.99
CA VAL A 279 -1.79 -18.80 9.06
C VAL A 279 -1.41 -20.28 9.15
N SER A 280 -2.14 -21.09 9.92
CA SER A 280 -1.87 -22.53 10.05
C SER A 280 -2.23 -23.34 8.80
N HIS A 281 -3.11 -22.80 7.94
CA HIS A 281 -3.58 -23.44 6.71
C HIS A 281 -2.97 -22.88 5.42
N LEU A 282 -1.87 -22.12 5.51
CA LEU A 282 -1.16 -21.67 4.32
C LEU A 282 -0.78 -22.88 3.44
N PRO A 283 -1.06 -22.84 2.12
CA PRO A 283 -0.70 -23.95 1.24
C PRO A 283 0.80 -24.24 1.24
N GLU A 284 1.18 -25.50 1.02
CA GLU A 284 2.58 -25.90 0.98
C GLU A 284 3.38 -25.06 -0.04
N GLY A 285 4.52 -24.52 0.39
CA GLY A 285 5.39 -23.68 -0.43
C GLY A 285 5.00 -22.20 -0.47
N LYS A 286 3.88 -21.81 0.14
CA LYS A 286 3.45 -20.41 0.28
C LYS A 286 3.95 -19.83 1.60
N SER A 287 4.25 -18.53 1.61
CA SER A 287 4.73 -17.83 2.81
C SER A 287 4.25 -16.38 2.83
N VAL A 288 4.04 -15.82 4.01
CA VAL A 288 3.72 -14.40 4.16
C VAL A 288 5.00 -13.57 4.24
N LYS A 289 5.12 -12.59 3.34
CA LYS A 289 6.21 -11.61 3.33
C LYS A 289 5.99 -10.54 4.38
N ALA A 290 4.79 -9.96 4.38
CA ALA A 290 4.33 -9.01 5.39
C ALA A 290 2.81 -9.07 5.56
N TYR A 291 2.33 -8.67 6.74
CA TYR A 291 0.92 -8.49 7.04
C TYR A 291 0.65 -7.09 7.59
N MET A 292 -0.36 -6.41 7.05
CA MET A 292 -0.88 -5.15 7.61
C MET A 292 -2.20 -5.42 8.32
N ASN A 293 -2.19 -5.22 9.63
CA ASN A 293 -3.34 -5.37 10.50
C ASN A 293 -3.98 -4.02 10.77
N PHE A 294 -5.27 -3.92 10.54
CA PHE A 294 -6.07 -2.75 10.89
C PHE A 294 -7.02 -3.16 11.99
N ASP A 295 -6.92 -2.52 13.15
CA ASP A 295 -7.82 -2.76 14.27
C ASP A 295 -8.02 -1.45 15.03
N MET A 296 -9.28 -1.02 15.17
CA MET A 296 -9.67 0.21 15.83
C MET A 296 -8.96 1.43 15.25
N VAL A 297 -9.20 1.71 13.97
CA VAL A 297 -8.40 2.68 13.22
C VAL A 297 -9.13 3.98 12.88
N SER A 298 -10.44 4.06 13.13
CA SER A 298 -11.28 5.13 12.55
C SER A 298 -11.05 6.56 13.06
N LEU A 299 -10.63 6.76 14.31
CA LEU A 299 -10.51 8.09 14.94
C LEU A 299 -9.05 8.53 15.04
N ASN A 300 -8.43 8.76 13.89
CA ASN A 300 -7.00 9.03 13.73
C ASN A 300 -6.72 10.38 13.05
N TYR A 301 -5.47 10.64 12.66
CA TYR A 301 -5.09 11.82 11.89
C TYR A 301 -5.94 11.99 10.61
N PRO A 302 -6.45 13.19 10.26
CA PRO A 302 -6.22 14.50 10.89
C PRO A 302 -7.28 14.92 11.94
N ILE A 303 -8.12 13.99 12.38
CA ILE A 303 -9.28 14.26 13.25
C ILE A 303 -8.85 14.83 14.60
N SER A 304 -9.33 16.01 14.95
CA SER A 304 -9.05 16.60 16.26
C SER A 304 -10.06 16.13 17.31
N PRO A 305 -9.62 15.59 18.47
CA PRO A 305 -10.55 15.10 19.47
C PRO A 305 -11.38 16.24 20.08
N PRO A 306 -12.68 15.99 20.38
CA PRO A 306 -13.48 16.94 21.12
C PRO A 306 -12.98 17.05 22.57
N PRO A 307 -13.29 18.14 23.29
CA PRO A 307 -12.86 18.32 24.68
C PRO A 307 -13.24 17.13 25.58
N GLY A 308 -12.23 16.54 26.24
CA GLY A 308 -12.41 15.40 27.15
C GLY A 308 -12.23 14.02 26.50
N TYR A 309 -11.88 13.96 25.22
CA TYR A 309 -11.49 12.77 24.49
C TYR A 309 -10.06 12.91 23.95
N GLY A 310 -9.46 11.78 23.58
CA GLY A 310 -8.17 11.70 22.90
C GLY A 310 -6.99 11.46 23.84
N PRO A 311 -5.76 11.35 23.28
CA PRO A 311 -5.39 11.73 21.92
C PRO A 311 -6.01 10.85 20.82
N TYR A 312 -6.24 11.44 19.64
CA TYR A 312 -6.57 10.71 18.42
C TYR A 312 -5.27 10.56 17.64
N ASP A 313 -4.48 9.56 18.02
CA ASP A 313 -3.22 9.23 17.39
C ASP A 313 -3.38 8.12 16.35
N LEU A 314 -2.41 8.02 15.45
CA LEU A 314 -2.23 6.83 14.62
C LEU A 314 -0.95 6.14 15.07
N SER A 315 -1.08 4.94 15.64
CA SER A 315 0.03 4.10 16.03
C SER A 315 0.28 3.01 14.99
N ILE A 316 1.55 2.81 14.62
CA ILE A 316 1.97 1.72 13.74
C ILE A 316 3.03 0.89 14.46
N ALA A 317 2.67 -0.31 14.90
CA ALA A 317 3.59 -1.22 15.56
C ALA A 317 4.23 -2.22 14.58
N THR A 318 5.56 -2.27 14.53
CA THR A 318 6.30 -3.26 13.73
C THR A 318 6.69 -4.48 14.55
N ALA A 319 6.50 -5.67 14.01
CA ALA A 319 6.91 -6.93 14.63
C ALA A 319 7.31 -7.99 13.60
N GLY A 320 7.88 -9.10 14.06
CA GLY A 320 8.11 -10.26 13.20
C GLY A 320 9.30 -10.16 12.24
N ALA A 321 10.15 -9.15 12.41
CA ALA A 321 11.44 -9.00 11.73
C ALA A 321 12.56 -8.65 12.74
N GLU A 322 13.82 -8.80 12.33
CA GLU A 322 14.98 -8.43 13.14
C GLU A 322 16.09 -7.76 12.29
N GLY A 323 17.06 -7.14 12.96
CA GLY A 323 18.25 -6.58 12.31
C GLY A 323 17.93 -5.57 11.20
N ASP A 324 18.52 -5.80 10.02
CA ASP A 324 18.36 -4.91 8.87
C ASP A 324 16.91 -4.92 8.34
N ASN A 325 16.18 -6.04 8.43
CA ASN A 325 14.79 -6.11 7.97
C ASN A 325 13.86 -5.26 8.85
N LEU A 326 14.04 -5.29 10.18
CA LEU A 326 13.30 -4.41 11.08
C LEU A 326 13.66 -2.93 10.86
N THR A 327 14.93 -2.65 10.56
CA THR A 327 15.38 -1.29 10.22
C THR A 327 14.70 -0.80 8.94
N THR A 328 14.63 -1.65 7.91
CA THR A 328 13.94 -1.37 6.65
C THR A 328 12.45 -1.10 6.86
N MET A 329 11.75 -1.91 7.67
CA MET A 329 10.33 -1.67 7.97
C MET A 329 10.08 -0.29 8.59
N ASN A 330 10.88 0.08 9.59
CA ASN A 330 10.74 1.37 10.26
C ASN A 330 11.12 2.55 9.35
N GLU A 331 12.08 2.35 8.44
CA GLU A 331 12.44 3.35 7.45
C GLU A 331 11.35 3.54 6.40
N TRP A 332 10.65 2.47 5.97
CA TRP A 332 9.47 2.61 5.11
C TRP A 332 8.36 3.40 5.78
N ILE A 333 8.07 3.15 7.06
CA ILE A 333 7.08 3.96 7.79
C ILE A 333 7.48 5.44 7.80
N ARG A 334 8.74 5.72 8.12
CA ARG A 334 9.25 7.10 8.10
C ARG A 334 9.13 7.74 6.71
N GLN A 335 9.52 7.03 5.66
CA GLN A 335 9.42 7.50 4.27
C GLN A 335 7.96 7.75 3.88
N THR A 336 7.05 6.83 4.20
CA THR A 336 5.62 6.99 3.94
C THR A 336 5.07 8.22 4.65
N ILE A 337 5.25 8.34 5.97
CA ILE A 337 4.62 9.39 6.79
C ILE A 337 5.26 10.77 6.56
N ASP A 338 6.59 10.86 6.66
CA ASP A 338 7.29 12.15 6.69
C ASP A 338 7.63 12.66 5.29
N ASP A 339 7.99 11.77 4.36
CA ASP A 339 8.52 12.17 3.06
C ASP A 339 7.43 12.14 1.97
N ASP A 340 6.79 10.99 1.78
CA ASP A 340 5.86 10.74 0.68
C ASP A 340 4.46 11.31 0.93
N MET A 341 3.88 11.09 2.11
CA MET A 341 2.60 11.70 2.48
C MET A 341 2.77 13.12 3.04
N ALA A 342 3.94 13.41 3.62
CA ALA A 342 4.31 14.69 4.21
C ALA A 342 3.32 15.20 5.29
N PHE A 343 2.80 14.29 6.11
CA PHE A 343 1.77 14.62 7.10
C PHE A 343 2.27 15.61 8.17
N ALA A 344 1.56 16.71 8.35
CA ALA A 344 1.83 17.75 9.34
C ALA A 344 1.24 17.43 10.73
N HIS A 345 1.42 16.19 11.19
CA HIS A 345 0.93 15.71 12.48
C HIS A 345 1.51 16.50 13.67
N THR A 346 0.78 16.51 14.78
CA THR A 346 1.14 17.30 15.98
C THR A 346 1.12 16.42 17.22
N SER A 347 1.64 16.88 18.35
CA SER A 347 1.62 16.09 19.59
C SER A 347 0.23 15.76 20.13
N ASN A 348 -0.84 16.40 19.65
CA ASN A 348 -2.23 16.12 20.05
C ASN A 348 -2.97 15.21 19.06
N ASN A 349 -2.35 14.96 17.90
CA ASN A 349 -2.82 14.07 16.84
C ASN A 349 -1.56 13.57 16.12
N GLU A 350 -0.86 12.67 16.79
CA GLU A 350 0.47 12.21 16.42
C GLU A 350 0.35 10.94 15.59
N ILE A 351 1.09 10.87 14.49
CA ILE A 351 1.35 9.59 13.81
C ILE A 351 2.69 9.08 14.34
N HIS A 352 2.69 7.97 15.06
CA HIS A 352 3.88 7.43 15.68
C HIS A 352 4.02 5.94 15.38
N TRP A 353 5.26 5.45 15.46
CA TRP A 353 5.56 4.04 15.24
C TRP A 353 6.60 3.52 16.22
N ALA A 354 6.47 2.25 16.56
CA ALA A 354 7.38 1.57 17.46
C ALA A 354 7.48 0.09 17.10
N SER A 355 8.66 -0.50 17.30
CA SER A 355 8.78 -1.95 17.21
C SER A 355 8.30 -2.59 18.50
N ALA A 356 7.21 -3.35 18.43
CA ALA A 356 6.55 -3.94 19.59
C ALA A 356 5.90 -5.27 19.23
N GLU A 357 6.33 -6.33 19.91
CA GLU A 357 5.72 -7.66 19.81
C GLU A 357 4.63 -7.80 20.88
N SER A 358 3.47 -7.20 20.63
CA SER A 358 2.26 -7.32 21.46
C SER A 358 1.27 -8.25 20.80
N CYS A 359 0.47 -8.97 21.59
CA CYS A 359 -0.67 -9.73 21.06
C CYS A 359 -1.96 -9.02 21.44
N ALA A 360 -2.25 -7.95 20.71
CA ALA A 360 -3.44 -7.14 20.90
C ALA A 360 -4.53 -7.40 19.84
N SER A 361 -4.17 -8.02 18.71
CA SER A 361 -5.05 -8.26 17.55
C SER A 361 -4.48 -9.36 16.63
N ASP A 362 -5.09 -9.58 15.47
CA ASP A 362 -4.75 -10.66 14.51
C ASP A 362 -3.29 -10.67 14.05
N HIS A 363 -2.59 -9.53 14.08
CA HIS A 363 -1.14 -9.49 13.78
C HIS A 363 -0.34 -10.48 14.62
N CYS A 364 -0.82 -10.83 15.82
CA CYS A 364 -0.22 -11.84 16.67
C CYS A 364 -0.09 -13.20 16.00
N SER A 365 -1.13 -13.67 15.30
CA SER A 365 -1.12 -14.94 14.57
C SER A 365 0.00 -15.00 13.53
N PHE A 366 0.31 -13.85 12.91
CA PHE A 366 1.34 -13.72 11.89
C PHE A 366 2.75 -13.57 12.49
N PHE A 367 2.99 -12.62 13.39
CA PHE A 367 4.36 -12.36 13.86
C PHE A 367 4.91 -13.46 14.76
N THR A 368 4.04 -14.18 15.49
CA THR A 368 4.43 -15.35 16.29
C THR A 368 4.82 -16.54 15.40
N SER A 369 4.29 -16.59 14.17
CA SER A 369 4.69 -17.51 13.10
C SER A 369 5.93 -17.01 12.32
N GLY A 370 6.51 -15.88 12.74
CA GLY A 370 7.74 -15.33 12.21
C GLY A 370 7.57 -14.40 11.00
N TYR A 371 6.34 -14.05 10.62
CA TYR A 371 6.06 -13.13 9.51
C TYR A 371 6.17 -11.67 9.94
N ALA A 372 6.68 -10.79 9.07
CA ALA A 372 6.75 -9.36 9.36
C ALA A 372 5.33 -8.76 9.43
N THR A 373 5.07 -7.88 10.41
CA THR A 373 3.76 -7.25 10.56
C THR A 373 3.85 -5.75 10.80
N PHE A 374 2.88 -5.03 10.25
CA PHE A 374 2.58 -3.63 10.54
C PHE A 374 1.19 -3.61 11.19
N ASN A 375 1.10 -3.23 12.46
CA ASN A 375 -0.17 -3.17 13.18
C ASN A 375 -0.60 -1.72 13.37
N PHE A 376 -1.70 -1.34 12.72
CA PHE A 376 -2.29 -0.02 12.79
C PHE A 376 -3.36 0.00 13.88
N PHE A 377 -3.27 0.97 14.78
CA PHE A 377 -4.22 1.21 15.86
C PHE A 377 -4.42 2.71 16.05
N SER A 378 -5.62 3.13 16.41
CA SER A 378 -5.94 4.53 16.69
C SER A 378 -6.85 4.69 17.89
N ALA A 379 -6.51 5.59 18.82
CA ALA A 379 -7.30 5.90 20.02
C ALA A 379 -7.66 4.70 20.92
N GLY A 380 -7.32 3.46 20.53
CA GLY A 380 -7.60 2.19 21.18
C GLY A 380 -6.74 1.89 22.40
N GLY A 381 -6.00 2.88 22.92
CA GLY A 381 -5.30 2.78 24.20
C GLY A 381 -5.77 3.82 25.22
N ASP A 382 -6.60 4.80 24.82
CA ASP A 382 -6.94 5.91 25.70
C ASP A 382 -8.10 5.55 26.64
N ALA A 383 -7.91 5.86 27.92
CA ALA A 383 -8.89 5.56 28.96
C ALA A 383 -10.24 6.25 28.74
N SER A 384 -10.31 7.33 27.93
CA SER A 384 -11.57 7.99 27.57
C SER A 384 -12.47 7.15 26.65
N PHE A 385 -11.92 6.16 25.94
CA PHE A 385 -12.68 5.25 25.08
C PHE A 385 -13.02 3.90 25.71
N TRP A 386 -12.36 3.53 26.80
CA TRP A 386 -12.52 2.22 27.44
C TRP A 386 -13.98 1.82 27.73
N GLN A 387 -14.83 2.80 28.06
CA GLN A 387 -16.24 2.57 28.38
C GLN A 387 -17.12 2.35 27.13
N GLU A 388 -16.62 2.71 25.96
CA GLU A 388 -17.31 2.61 24.67
C GLU A 388 -17.01 1.26 24.01
N TRP A 389 -15.84 0.67 24.27
CA TRP A 389 -15.45 -0.63 23.69
C TRP A 389 -16.39 -1.75 24.06
N HIS A 390 -16.63 -2.62 23.07
CA HIS A 390 -17.50 -3.79 23.20
C HIS A 390 -18.83 -3.38 23.83
N SER A 391 -19.37 -2.22 23.46
CA SER A 391 -20.58 -1.68 24.06
C SER A 391 -21.53 -1.18 22.97
N GLY A 392 -22.82 -1.03 23.32
CA GLY A 392 -23.81 -0.50 22.38
C GLY A 392 -23.58 0.96 21.94
N THR A 393 -22.64 1.68 22.55
CA THR A 393 -22.23 3.02 22.09
C THR A 393 -21.12 3.00 21.05
N ASP A 394 -20.48 1.85 20.82
CA ASP A 394 -19.59 1.65 19.67
C ASP A 394 -20.41 1.43 18.40
N ASN A 395 -20.92 2.55 17.88
CA ASN A 395 -21.77 2.66 16.71
C ASN A 395 -21.33 3.84 15.82
N LEU A 396 -21.79 3.84 14.57
CA LEU A 396 -21.33 4.82 13.59
C LEU A 396 -21.74 6.25 13.95
N ASP A 397 -22.94 6.45 14.51
CA ASP A 397 -23.42 7.76 14.97
C ASP A 397 -22.46 8.37 16.00
N PHE A 398 -21.95 7.55 16.93
CA PHE A 398 -20.96 7.96 17.91
C PHE A 398 -19.65 8.37 17.22
N MET A 399 -19.13 7.54 16.32
CA MET A 399 -17.89 7.85 15.60
C MET A 399 -17.97 9.12 14.76
N VAL A 400 -19.04 9.29 13.99
CA VAL A 400 -19.30 10.53 13.22
C VAL A 400 -19.33 11.74 14.14
N ALA A 401 -20.02 11.64 15.29
CA ALA A 401 -20.06 12.72 16.26
C ALA A 401 -18.69 13.00 16.90
N LYS A 402 -17.82 11.99 17.06
CA LYS A 402 -16.47 12.13 17.58
C LYS A 402 -15.47 12.66 16.56
N ALA A 403 -15.66 12.34 15.29
CA ALA A 403 -14.86 12.86 14.20
C ALA A 403 -15.13 14.35 13.94
N GLY A 404 -16.36 14.80 14.20
CA GLY A 404 -16.82 16.15 13.89
C GLY A 404 -17.78 16.21 12.70
N GLY A 405 -17.96 15.09 12.00
CA GLY A 405 -18.83 14.92 10.86
C GLY A 405 -18.44 13.69 10.04
N GLU A 406 -19.22 13.43 8.99
CA GLU A 406 -19.00 12.32 8.06
C GLU A 406 -17.74 12.56 7.21
N ASP A 407 -17.58 13.80 6.73
CA ASP A 407 -16.41 14.22 5.95
C ASP A 407 -15.11 14.06 6.77
N GLU A 408 -15.10 14.52 8.03
CA GLU A 408 -13.93 14.38 8.90
C GLU A 408 -13.60 12.92 9.23
N LEU A 409 -14.61 12.06 9.36
CA LEU A 409 -14.38 10.61 9.54
C LEU A 409 -13.80 9.99 8.26
N GLY A 410 -14.29 10.43 7.09
CA GLY A 410 -13.73 10.08 5.79
C GLY A 410 -12.26 10.49 5.66
N ASP A 411 -11.88 11.69 6.11
CA ASP A 411 -10.48 12.16 6.12
C ASP A 411 -9.59 11.25 6.97
N GLY A 412 -10.08 10.78 8.12
CA GLY A 412 -9.37 9.81 8.97
C GLY A 412 -9.14 8.47 8.25
N PHE A 413 -10.15 7.95 7.55
CA PHE A 413 -9.96 6.75 6.71
C PHE A 413 -8.99 7.01 5.56
N ASN A 414 -9.03 8.19 4.96
CA ASN A 414 -8.18 8.56 3.83
C ASN A 414 -6.68 8.50 4.20
N THR A 415 -6.31 9.03 5.37
CA THR A 415 -4.94 8.90 5.93
C THR A 415 -4.49 7.45 5.98
N LEU A 416 -5.34 6.55 6.49
CA LEU A 416 -4.99 5.14 6.68
C LEU A 416 -4.80 4.39 5.36
N VAL A 417 -5.76 4.53 4.44
CA VAL A 417 -5.73 3.76 3.20
C VAL A 417 -4.53 4.17 2.34
N TRP A 418 -4.20 5.46 2.29
CA TRP A 418 -3.02 5.94 1.57
C TRP A 418 -1.71 5.57 2.26
N THR A 419 -1.64 5.63 3.59
CA THR A 419 -0.47 5.16 4.35
C THR A 419 -0.22 3.67 4.12
N SER A 420 -1.28 2.87 4.23
CA SER A 420 -1.21 1.41 4.07
C SER A 420 -0.83 1.03 2.64
N PHE A 421 -1.40 1.71 1.65
CA PHE A 421 -1.09 1.51 0.25
C PHE A 421 0.35 1.88 -0.10
N ASN A 422 0.85 3.00 0.40
CA ASN A 422 2.24 3.41 0.17
C ASN A 422 3.23 2.39 0.76
N LEU A 423 3.00 1.94 2.00
CA LEU A 423 3.78 0.86 2.62
C LEU A 423 3.69 -0.44 1.82
N PHE A 424 2.51 -0.75 1.28
CA PHE A 424 2.29 -1.95 0.48
C PHE A 424 3.18 -1.91 -0.78
N VAL A 425 3.22 -0.77 -1.47
CA VAL A 425 4.05 -0.59 -2.68
C VAL A 425 5.53 -0.76 -2.36
N HIS A 426 6.02 -0.24 -1.22
CA HIS A 426 7.40 -0.47 -0.79
C HIS A 426 7.72 -1.95 -0.58
N ILE A 427 6.83 -2.69 0.07
CA ILE A 427 7.01 -4.14 0.31
C ILE A 427 6.99 -4.90 -1.02
N ASP A 428 6.06 -4.59 -1.92
CA ASP A 428 5.94 -5.26 -3.22
C ASP A 428 7.16 -5.05 -4.12
N ASN A 429 7.85 -3.91 -3.98
CA ASN A 429 9.07 -3.60 -4.73
C ASN A 429 10.36 -4.21 -4.14
N THR A 430 10.25 -5.13 -3.18
CA THR A 430 11.40 -5.89 -2.66
C THR A 430 11.47 -7.32 -3.19
N GLY A 431 12.66 -7.84 -3.43
CA GLY A 431 12.90 -9.26 -3.63
C GLY A 431 13.11 -10.01 -2.31
N ASP A 432 13.91 -11.07 -2.34
CA ASP A 432 14.21 -11.91 -1.18
C ASP A 432 15.09 -11.23 -0.12
N GLU A 433 15.59 -10.02 -0.38
CA GLU A 433 16.36 -9.24 0.59
C GLU A 433 15.56 -8.80 1.82
N PHE A 434 14.22 -8.73 1.72
CA PHE A 434 13.33 -8.44 2.83
C PHE A 434 12.46 -9.65 3.17
N GLN A 435 12.58 -10.14 4.41
CA GLN A 435 11.81 -11.24 4.96
C GLN A 435 11.57 -11.08 6.47
N GLY A 436 10.54 -11.76 6.99
CA GLY A 436 10.35 -11.91 8.43
C GLY A 436 11.41 -12.82 9.07
N ARG A 437 11.28 -13.03 10.40
CA ARG A 437 12.12 -13.96 11.18
C ARG A 437 11.99 -15.42 10.76
N TRP A 438 10.93 -15.78 10.04
CA TRP A 438 10.74 -17.13 9.51
C TRP A 438 11.87 -17.55 8.55
N PHE A 439 12.53 -16.60 7.90
CA PHE A 439 13.65 -16.81 6.99
C PHE A 439 15.00 -16.74 7.72
N THR A 440 15.18 -17.54 8.77
CA THR A 440 16.50 -17.68 9.41
C THR A 440 17.35 -18.69 8.61
N SER A 441 18.46 -18.21 8.05
CA SER A 441 19.40 -18.98 7.20
C SER A 441 20.22 -20.01 7.94
#